data_AF-A0A258HIV4-F1
#
_entry.id   AF-A0A258HIV4-F1
#
_cell.length_a   1.000
_cell.length_b   1.000
_cell.length_c   1.000
_cell.angle_alpha   90.00
_cell.angle_beta   90.00
_cell.angle_gamma   90.00
#
_symmetry.space_group_name_H-M   'P 1'
#
loop_
_entity.id
_entity.type
_entity.pdbx_description
1 polymer ?
#
loop_
_entity_poly.entity_id
_entity_poly.type
_entity_poly.pdbx_seq_one_letter_code
_entity_poly.pdbx_strand_id
1 'polypeptide(L)'
;TVTLQGNKTIGGDVIAAGTGLTRIDPQTDIGGGIYARGEIDSWGQRCTTGATGWDAAGDACSVARTTGANPVFYNRADVVAPTRPPWVDVNYVAADWVSRGWTVVTYSGPCNIDNNGVKNSAVTAFSSYTAKTVIDMRACSSVTISTSAKLTVTMRTDLTFILPRTVNIEDFTATSVGSIDRALRFITPDTVADGIPTQTGCGRIDINNQNELQAPIAVMVYTPCPVTNSNQLTWRGQYYAGQVSFSNNSELTYVPIGIPGFDLGNGAGGPGGAGAVGGPALPGSPGALVEYTDIDVPA
;
A
#
# COMPACT_ATOMS: atom_id res chain seq x y z
N THR A 1 16.07 11.50 -5.13
CA THR A 1 17.07 11.00 -4.17
C THR A 1 16.38 10.11 -3.18
N VAL A 2 17.10 9.31 -2.42
CA VAL A 2 16.54 8.47 -1.34
C VAL A 2 17.27 8.80 -0.03
N THR A 3 16.56 8.73 1.09
CA THR A 3 17.16 8.85 2.43
C THR A 3 16.61 7.73 3.31
N LEU A 4 17.49 6.80 3.70
CA LEU A 4 17.19 5.69 4.60
C LEU A 4 17.96 5.92 5.90
N GLN A 5 17.22 6.11 7.00
CA GLN A 5 17.79 6.42 8.32
C GLN A 5 17.31 5.43 9.39
N GLY A 6 18.22 5.11 10.31
CA GLY A 6 18.04 4.14 11.38
C GLY A 6 17.88 2.71 10.88
N ASN A 7 17.34 1.85 11.74
CA ASN A 7 17.07 0.46 11.40
C ASN A 7 15.90 0.39 10.40
N LYS A 8 16.19 0.04 9.16
CA LYS A 8 15.22 -0.21 8.08
C LYS A 8 15.60 -1.49 7.36
N THR A 9 14.62 -2.25 6.91
CA THR A 9 14.85 -3.46 6.11
C THR A 9 14.11 -3.30 4.79
N ILE A 10 14.84 -3.41 3.68
CA ILE A 10 14.32 -3.36 2.31
C ILE A 10 14.58 -4.72 1.67
N GLY A 11 13.52 -5.46 1.33
CA GLY A 11 13.67 -6.81 0.78
C GLY A 11 14.19 -6.88 -0.67
N GLY A 12 14.26 -5.75 -1.38
CA GLY A 12 14.64 -5.70 -2.79
C GLY A 12 15.54 -4.51 -3.14
N ASP A 13 15.45 -4.05 -4.38
CA ASP A 13 16.31 -2.98 -4.88
C ASP A 13 15.91 -1.59 -4.39
N VAL A 14 16.91 -0.73 -4.20
CA VAL A 14 16.74 0.72 -3.96
C VAL A 14 17.13 1.48 -5.22
N ILE A 15 16.18 2.20 -5.83
CA ILE A 15 16.42 3.00 -7.03
C ILE A 15 16.26 4.49 -6.71
N ALA A 16 17.35 5.26 -6.90
CA ALA A 16 17.40 6.69 -6.65
C ALA A 16 17.73 7.47 -7.94
N ALA A 17 16.71 7.73 -8.76
CA ALA A 17 16.87 8.39 -10.07
C ALA A 17 17.10 9.92 -10.03
N GLY A 18 17.13 10.52 -8.84
CA GLY A 18 17.48 11.94 -8.67
C GLY A 18 18.99 12.13 -8.68
N THR A 19 19.47 13.25 -9.22
CA THR A 19 20.90 13.59 -9.30
C THR A 19 21.51 14.09 -7.99
N GLY A 20 20.70 14.37 -6.97
CA GLY A 20 21.17 14.80 -5.66
C GLY A 20 21.75 13.65 -4.81
N LEU A 21 22.13 14.00 -3.59
CA LEU A 21 22.73 13.07 -2.64
C LEU A 21 21.72 12.03 -2.12
N THR A 22 22.09 10.74 -2.20
CA THR A 22 21.34 9.63 -1.61
C THR A 22 22.01 9.19 -0.31
N ARG A 23 21.29 9.28 0.81
CA ARG A 23 21.84 8.98 2.14
C ARG A 23 21.36 7.63 2.63
N ILE A 24 22.30 6.74 2.96
CA ILE A 24 21.98 5.40 3.45
C ILE A 24 22.73 5.14 4.74
N ASP A 25 21.96 4.99 5.81
CA ASP A 25 22.46 4.65 7.14
C ASP A 25 23.05 3.22 7.14
N PRO A 26 24.26 3.02 7.71
CA PRO A 26 24.85 1.70 7.89
C PRO A 26 23.97 0.65 8.59
N GLN A 27 22.96 1.09 9.35
CA GLN A 27 22.01 0.20 10.04
C GLN A 27 20.85 -0.32 9.16
N THR A 28 20.80 0.10 7.89
CA THR A 28 19.81 -0.38 6.93
C THR A 28 20.21 -1.76 6.42
N ASP A 29 19.26 -2.70 6.30
CA ASP A 29 19.43 -3.99 5.63
C ASP A 29 18.74 -3.94 4.26
N ILE A 30 19.46 -4.32 3.18
CA ILE A 30 18.99 -4.26 1.80
C ILE A 30 19.27 -5.61 1.14
N GLY A 31 18.22 -6.35 0.82
CA GLY A 31 18.31 -7.67 0.19
C GLY A 31 18.65 -7.63 -1.31
N GLY A 32 18.47 -6.48 -1.98
CA GLY A 32 18.77 -6.26 -3.39
C GLY A 32 19.98 -5.37 -3.65
N GLY A 33 20.00 -4.72 -4.80
CA GLY A 33 21.00 -3.72 -5.18
C GLY A 33 20.58 -2.29 -4.90
N ILE A 34 21.54 -1.37 -4.91
CA ILE A 34 21.31 0.07 -4.94
C ILE A 34 21.71 0.62 -6.30
N TYR A 35 20.83 1.41 -6.89
CA TYR A 35 21.01 2.07 -8.19
C TYR A 35 20.75 3.56 -8.01
N ALA A 36 21.81 4.37 -7.91
CA ALA A 36 21.70 5.82 -7.72
C ALA A 36 22.23 6.60 -8.92
N ARG A 37 21.44 7.58 -9.37
CA ARG A 37 21.84 8.53 -10.42
C ARG A 37 22.81 9.59 -9.91
N GLY A 38 22.60 10.04 -8.68
CA GLY A 38 23.51 10.96 -7.97
C GLY A 38 24.52 10.24 -7.09
N GLU A 39 25.20 11.00 -6.24
CA GLU A 39 26.16 10.50 -5.26
C GLU A 39 25.46 9.73 -4.13
N ILE A 40 26.24 8.87 -3.47
CA ILE A 40 25.85 8.16 -2.24
C ILE A 40 26.68 8.74 -1.10
N ASP A 41 26.05 8.89 0.07
CA ASP A 41 26.64 9.32 1.33
C ASP A 41 26.26 8.33 2.44
N SER A 42 27.24 7.94 3.23
CA SER A 42 27.08 7.07 4.40
C SER A 42 28.13 7.40 5.45
N TRP A 43 27.82 7.20 6.72
CA TRP A 43 28.76 7.43 7.83
C TRP A 43 29.32 6.14 8.44
N GLY A 44 29.29 5.03 7.68
CA GLY A 44 29.79 3.72 8.12
C GLY A 44 31.32 3.63 8.26
N GLN A 45 31.84 2.46 8.64
CA GLN A 45 33.30 2.29 8.63
C GLN A 45 33.80 2.27 7.17
N ARG A 46 34.86 3.04 6.92
CA ARG A 46 35.44 3.29 5.59
C ARG A 46 35.93 2.03 4.90
N CYS A 47 35.73 1.98 3.58
CA CYS A 47 36.60 1.23 2.69
C CYS A 47 37.75 2.14 2.23
N THR A 48 38.96 1.60 2.15
CA THR A 48 40.11 2.33 1.60
C THR A 48 40.00 2.41 0.09
N THR A 49 39.77 3.61 -0.45
CA THR A 49 39.77 3.90 -1.90
C THR A 49 41.06 4.55 -2.37
N GLY A 50 41.99 4.84 -1.46
CA GLY A 50 43.22 5.59 -1.75
C GLY A 50 43.04 7.11 -1.69
N ALA A 51 41.82 7.62 -1.50
CA ALA A 51 41.54 9.02 -1.26
C ALA A 51 41.70 9.41 0.23
N THR A 52 42.18 10.63 0.49
CA THR A 52 42.26 11.23 1.82
C THR A 52 40.94 11.91 2.18
N GLY A 53 39.84 11.17 2.31
CA GLY A 53 38.52 11.76 2.54
C GLY A 53 37.37 10.76 2.49
N TRP A 54 36.15 11.25 2.75
CA TRP A 54 34.93 10.56 2.33
C TRP A 54 34.73 10.91 0.86
N ASP A 55 34.84 9.91 0.00
CA ASP A 55 34.50 10.01 -1.42
C ASP A 55 33.35 9.06 -1.74
N ALA A 56 32.62 9.33 -2.82
CA ALA A 56 31.45 8.55 -3.20
C ALA A 56 31.77 7.05 -3.40
N ALA A 57 33.02 6.71 -3.77
CA ALA A 57 33.49 5.33 -3.88
C ALA A 57 33.61 4.64 -2.51
N GLY A 58 34.16 5.34 -1.52
CA GLY A 58 34.29 4.87 -0.15
C GLY A 58 32.93 4.73 0.52
N ASP A 59 32.02 5.67 0.26
CA ASP A 59 30.62 5.64 0.72
C ASP A 59 29.88 4.44 0.13
N ALA A 60 29.92 4.25 -1.18
CA ALA A 60 29.27 3.12 -1.84
C ALA A 60 29.78 1.76 -1.33
N CYS A 61 31.09 1.63 -1.12
CA CYS A 61 31.66 0.42 -0.54
C CYS A 61 31.25 0.21 0.93
N SER A 62 31.21 1.29 1.72
CA SER A 62 30.73 1.23 3.10
C SER A 62 29.30 0.70 3.14
N VAL A 63 28.42 1.28 2.31
CA VAL A 63 27.03 0.86 2.16
C VAL A 63 26.92 -0.61 1.75
N ALA A 64 27.64 -1.05 0.72
CA ALA A 64 27.61 -2.45 0.28
C ALA A 64 27.97 -3.41 1.43
N ARG A 65 28.98 -3.05 2.24
CA ARG A 65 29.47 -3.89 3.33
C ARG A 65 28.54 -3.89 4.55
N THR A 66 27.92 -2.76 4.87
CA THR A 66 27.12 -2.62 6.09
C THR A 66 25.66 -3.00 5.89
N THR A 67 25.14 -2.81 4.67
CA THR A 67 23.71 -3.02 4.38
C THR A 67 23.40 -4.35 3.70
N GLY A 68 24.40 -5.08 3.21
CA GLY A 68 24.19 -6.29 2.40
C GLY A 68 23.83 -6.03 0.94
N ALA A 69 23.63 -4.76 0.55
CA ALA A 69 23.27 -4.40 -0.82
C ALA A 69 24.32 -4.85 -1.85
N ASN A 70 23.86 -5.50 -2.92
CA ASN A 70 24.73 -5.94 -4.01
C ASN A 70 23.96 -6.04 -5.35
N PRO A 71 24.32 -5.26 -6.39
CA PRO A 71 25.42 -4.28 -6.46
C PRO A 71 25.10 -2.94 -5.78
N VAL A 72 26.09 -2.07 -5.60
CA VAL A 72 25.90 -0.65 -5.25
C VAL A 72 26.46 0.24 -6.35
N PHE A 73 25.56 0.84 -7.13
CA PHE A 73 25.89 1.78 -8.19
C PHE A 73 25.49 3.21 -7.80
N TYR A 74 26.34 4.17 -8.17
CA TYR A 74 26.18 5.59 -7.92
C TYR A 74 26.70 6.41 -9.11
N ASN A 75 26.29 7.67 -9.22
CA ASN A 75 26.64 8.56 -10.34
C ASN A 75 26.33 7.96 -11.72
N ARG A 76 25.25 7.16 -11.81
CA ARG A 76 24.83 6.49 -13.04
C ARG A 76 23.73 7.26 -13.75
N ALA A 77 24.09 7.94 -14.86
CA ALA A 77 23.13 8.74 -15.62
C ALA A 77 21.95 7.94 -16.21
N ASP A 78 22.13 6.62 -16.39
CA ASP A 78 21.16 5.66 -16.92
C ASP A 78 20.18 5.13 -15.87
N VAL A 79 20.34 5.50 -14.59
CA VAL A 79 19.35 5.17 -13.55
C VAL A 79 18.11 6.02 -13.75
N VAL A 80 17.06 5.38 -14.26
CA VAL A 80 15.72 5.94 -14.43
C VAL A 80 14.81 5.48 -13.31
N ALA A 81 13.85 6.33 -12.93
CA ALA A 81 12.83 5.91 -11.97
C ALA A 81 11.95 4.85 -12.62
N PRO A 82 11.51 3.81 -11.87
CA PRO A 82 10.46 2.93 -12.34
C PRO A 82 9.25 3.74 -12.79
N THR A 83 8.67 3.39 -13.93
CA THR A 83 7.43 4.02 -14.39
C THR A 83 6.32 3.63 -13.42
N ARG A 84 5.76 4.64 -12.74
CA ARG A 84 4.54 4.46 -11.96
C ARG A 84 3.34 4.48 -12.91
N PRO A 85 2.31 3.65 -12.69
CA PRO A 85 1.02 3.86 -13.34
C PRO A 85 0.53 5.31 -13.18
N PRO A 86 -0.13 5.88 -14.20
CA PRO A 86 -0.83 7.15 -14.04
C PRO A 86 -1.88 7.02 -12.92
N TRP A 87 -2.24 8.15 -12.30
CA TRP A 87 -3.33 8.16 -11.33
C TRP A 87 -4.64 7.79 -12.04
N VAL A 88 -5.47 7.00 -11.36
CA VAL A 88 -6.76 6.53 -11.87
C VAL A 88 -7.83 7.05 -10.94
N ASP A 89 -8.79 7.80 -11.50
CA ASP A 89 -9.89 8.38 -10.75
C ASP A 89 -10.95 7.33 -10.46
N VAL A 90 -10.93 6.79 -9.24
CA VAL A 90 -11.88 5.79 -8.79
C VAL A 90 -13.06 6.52 -8.16
N ASN A 91 -14.06 6.80 -8.99
CA ASN A 91 -15.37 7.20 -8.52
C ASN A 91 -16.15 5.98 -8.02
N TYR A 92 -17.09 6.20 -7.09
CA TYR A 92 -18.01 5.15 -6.65
C TYR A 92 -19.43 5.42 -7.12
N VAL A 93 -19.93 4.49 -7.94
CA VAL A 93 -21.32 4.43 -8.39
C VAL A 93 -21.89 3.07 -8.01
N ALA A 94 -22.89 3.02 -7.12
CA ALA A 94 -23.42 1.77 -6.59
C ALA A 94 -23.89 0.78 -7.68
N ALA A 95 -24.51 1.28 -8.74
CA ALA A 95 -25.02 0.47 -9.84
C ALA A 95 -23.90 -0.32 -10.57
N ASP A 96 -22.70 0.26 -10.66
CA ASP A 96 -21.55 -0.38 -11.31
C ASP A 96 -21.03 -1.59 -10.53
N TRP A 97 -21.15 -1.55 -9.20
CA TRP A 97 -20.79 -2.67 -8.34
C TRP A 97 -21.85 -3.78 -8.40
N VAL A 98 -23.13 -3.39 -8.37
CA VAL A 98 -24.25 -4.33 -8.52
C VAL A 98 -24.21 -5.06 -9.85
N SER A 99 -23.97 -4.36 -10.96
CA SER A 99 -23.86 -4.98 -12.30
C SER A 99 -22.69 -5.97 -12.41
N ARG A 100 -21.66 -5.80 -11.57
CA ARG A 100 -20.51 -6.71 -11.43
C ARG A 100 -20.73 -7.82 -10.39
N GLY A 101 -21.95 -8.00 -9.91
CA GLY A 101 -22.33 -9.09 -9.00
C GLY A 101 -21.96 -8.85 -7.53
N TRP A 102 -21.70 -7.60 -7.13
CA TRP A 102 -21.50 -7.25 -5.72
C TRP A 102 -22.83 -6.91 -5.06
N THR A 103 -22.98 -7.32 -3.80
CA THR A 103 -23.99 -6.78 -2.90
C THR A 103 -23.53 -5.40 -2.45
N VAL A 104 -24.37 -4.37 -2.61
CA VAL A 104 -24.11 -3.04 -2.07
C VAL A 104 -24.98 -2.81 -0.85
N VAL A 105 -24.36 -2.43 0.25
CA VAL A 105 -25.01 -2.10 1.52
C VAL A 105 -24.71 -0.65 1.87
N THR A 106 -25.75 0.17 2.02
CA THR A 106 -25.61 1.48 2.66
C THR A 106 -25.46 1.29 4.16
N TYR A 107 -24.33 1.74 4.71
CA TYR A 107 -24.06 1.63 6.14
C TYR A 107 -24.89 2.65 6.92
N SER A 108 -25.73 2.16 7.83
CA SER A 108 -26.57 2.97 8.72
C SER A 108 -26.15 2.90 10.19
N GLY A 109 -25.04 2.20 10.49
CA GLY A 109 -24.49 2.11 11.83
C GLY A 109 -23.71 3.36 12.25
N PRO A 110 -23.19 3.39 13.47
CA PRO A 110 -22.39 4.51 13.96
C PRO A 110 -21.07 4.66 13.21
N CYS A 111 -20.70 5.90 12.89
CA CYS A 111 -19.46 6.22 12.19
C CYS A 111 -18.18 6.03 13.04
N ASN A 112 -18.35 5.92 14.36
CA ASN A 112 -17.30 5.53 15.28
C ASN A 112 -17.57 4.10 15.79
N ILE A 113 -16.79 3.15 15.29
CA ILE A 113 -16.86 1.74 15.63
C ILE A 113 -15.84 1.47 16.74
N ASP A 114 -16.31 1.60 17.98
CA ASP A 114 -15.49 1.52 19.19
C ASP A 114 -16.02 0.50 20.22
N ASN A 115 -15.39 0.47 21.40
CA ASN A 115 -15.71 -0.45 22.49
C ASN A 115 -17.10 -0.25 23.14
N ASN A 116 -17.87 0.77 22.79
CA ASN A 116 -19.15 1.10 23.43
C ASN A 116 -20.31 0.22 22.93
N GLY A 117 -20.07 -1.09 22.77
CA GLY A 117 -21.02 -2.05 22.20
C GLY A 117 -21.16 -1.98 20.67
N VAL A 118 -20.80 -0.86 20.06
CA VAL A 118 -20.85 -0.64 18.60
C VAL A 118 -19.99 -1.64 17.85
N LYS A 119 -18.75 -1.88 18.29
CA LYS A 119 -17.83 -2.85 17.68
C LYS A 119 -18.46 -4.21 17.43
N ASN A 120 -19.23 -4.73 18.40
CA ASN A 120 -19.77 -6.08 18.31
C ASN A 120 -20.86 -6.16 17.23
N SER A 121 -21.71 -5.14 17.13
CA SER A 121 -22.72 -5.06 16.08
C SER A 121 -22.10 -4.93 14.68
N ALA A 122 -21.10 -4.05 14.52
CA ALA A 122 -20.41 -3.87 13.24
C ALA A 122 -19.62 -5.12 12.81
N VAL A 123 -18.85 -5.72 13.72
CA VAL A 123 -18.11 -6.97 13.46
C VAL A 123 -19.04 -8.10 13.10
N THR A 124 -20.15 -8.25 13.83
CA THR A 124 -21.15 -9.29 13.55
C THR A 124 -21.74 -9.10 12.16
N ALA A 125 -22.10 -7.85 11.81
CA ALA A 125 -22.63 -7.54 10.49
C ALA A 125 -21.60 -7.84 9.38
N PHE A 126 -20.39 -7.30 9.48
CA PHE A 126 -19.36 -7.46 8.46
C PHE A 126 -18.92 -8.92 8.27
N SER A 127 -18.82 -9.67 9.38
CA SER A 127 -18.42 -11.09 9.37
C SER A 127 -19.55 -12.05 8.94
N SER A 128 -20.78 -11.54 8.79
CA SER A 128 -21.94 -12.32 8.36
C SER A 128 -22.11 -12.39 6.85
N TYR A 129 -21.50 -11.47 6.09
CA TYR A 129 -21.64 -11.43 4.63
C TYR A 129 -21.01 -12.65 3.97
N THR A 130 -21.78 -13.31 3.09
CA THR A 130 -21.37 -14.52 2.36
C THR A 130 -21.19 -14.29 0.86
N ALA A 131 -21.69 -13.16 0.32
CA ALA A 131 -21.47 -12.71 -1.05
C ALA A 131 -20.57 -11.47 -1.07
N LYS A 132 -19.82 -11.24 -2.15
CA LYS A 132 -18.89 -10.09 -2.25
C LYS A 132 -19.66 -8.81 -1.96
N THR A 133 -19.22 -8.02 -0.99
CA THR A 133 -20.03 -6.94 -0.44
C THR A 133 -19.27 -5.62 -0.44
N VAL A 134 -19.94 -4.57 -0.92
CA VAL A 134 -19.55 -3.17 -0.74
C VAL A 134 -20.35 -2.59 0.41
N ILE A 135 -19.66 -1.97 1.36
CA ILE A 135 -20.23 -1.23 2.48
C ILE A 135 -20.00 0.26 2.20
N ASP A 136 -21.06 0.99 1.81
CA ASP A 136 -20.99 2.44 1.58
C ASP A 136 -21.17 3.20 2.89
N MET A 137 -20.07 3.75 3.41
CA MET A 137 -20.02 4.52 4.65
C MET A 137 -19.91 6.03 4.41
N ARG A 138 -20.10 6.52 3.17
CA ARG A 138 -19.95 7.95 2.86
C ARG A 138 -20.99 8.86 3.51
N ALA A 139 -22.06 8.30 4.07
CA ALA A 139 -23.00 9.05 4.90
C ALA A 139 -22.34 9.60 6.18
N CYS A 140 -21.20 9.02 6.60
CA CYS A 140 -20.37 9.54 7.67
C CYS A 140 -19.52 10.72 7.19
N SER A 141 -19.42 11.78 7.99
CA SER A 141 -18.43 12.86 7.74
C SER A 141 -16.99 12.39 7.98
N SER A 142 -16.81 11.44 8.89
CA SER A 142 -15.56 10.77 9.21
C SER A 142 -15.86 9.36 9.72
N VAL A 143 -14.98 8.40 9.45
CA VAL A 143 -15.07 7.05 10.02
C VAL A 143 -13.93 6.81 11.00
N THR A 144 -14.23 6.25 12.16
CA THR A 144 -13.22 5.78 13.11
C THR A 144 -13.49 4.32 13.42
N ILE A 145 -12.47 3.50 13.25
CA ILE A 145 -12.39 2.13 13.75
C ILE A 145 -11.26 2.16 14.75
N SER A 146 -11.56 2.11 16.05
CA SER A 146 -10.54 2.09 17.10
C SER A 146 -11.11 1.34 18.28
N THR A 147 -10.50 0.20 18.60
CA THR A 147 -10.95 -0.61 19.73
C THR A 147 -9.76 -1.12 20.50
N SER A 148 -9.70 -0.82 21.79
CA SER A 148 -8.66 -1.36 22.69
C SER A 148 -8.63 -2.90 22.80
N ALA A 149 -9.60 -3.60 22.20
CA ALA A 149 -9.71 -5.05 22.18
C ALA A 149 -9.39 -5.68 20.81
N LYS A 150 -8.89 -4.89 19.86
CA LYS A 150 -8.63 -5.27 18.46
C LYS A 150 -9.88 -5.74 17.68
N LEU A 151 -10.40 -4.89 16.79
CA LEU A 151 -11.55 -5.20 15.94
C LEU A 151 -11.16 -6.31 14.96
N THR A 152 -11.76 -7.48 15.09
CA THR A 152 -11.49 -8.64 14.21
C THR A 152 -12.67 -8.89 13.29
N VAL A 153 -12.49 -8.70 11.98
CA VAL A 153 -13.48 -9.07 10.96
C VAL A 153 -13.13 -10.43 10.37
N THR A 154 -14.01 -11.41 10.54
CA THR A 154 -13.83 -12.75 9.97
C THR A 154 -14.53 -12.83 8.62
N MET A 155 -13.75 -12.70 7.55
CA MET A 155 -14.21 -12.61 6.17
C MET A 155 -14.56 -13.97 5.58
N ARG A 156 -15.80 -14.10 5.07
CA ARG A 156 -16.25 -15.27 4.28
C ARG A 156 -16.24 -14.99 2.78
N THR A 157 -16.01 -13.75 2.41
CA THR A 157 -16.08 -13.19 1.06
C THR A 157 -15.26 -11.91 0.98
N ASP A 158 -15.09 -11.36 -0.22
CA ASP A 158 -14.39 -10.08 -0.40
C ASP A 158 -15.24 -8.93 0.15
N LEU A 159 -14.61 -8.00 0.84
CA LEU A 159 -15.25 -6.82 1.42
C LEU A 159 -14.60 -5.54 0.88
N THR A 160 -15.42 -4.58 0.51
CA THR A 160 -14.99 -3.24 0.10
C THR A 160 -15.72 -2.20 0.94
N PHE A 161 -15.00 -1.34 1.62
CA PHE A 161 -15.55 -0.19 2.34
C PHE A 161 -15.35 1.06 1.49
N ILE A 162 -16.46 1.75 1.18
CA ILE A 162 -16.40 3.09 0.59
C ILE A 162 -16.47 4.10 1.73
N LEU A 163 -15.41 4.88 1.89
CA LEU A 163 -15.16 5.69 3.06
C LEU A 163 -15.23 7.20 2.74
N PRO A 164 -15.51 8.04 3.74
CA PRO A 164 -15.36 9.48 3.60
C PRO A 164 -13.88 9.90 3.55
N ARG A 165 -13.63 11.19 3.31
CA ARG A 165 -12.29 11.77 3.17
C ARG A 165 -11.49 11.91 4.48
N THR A 166 -12.06 11.50 5.61
CA THR A 166 -11.39 11.45 6.93
C THR A 166 -11.66 10.12 7.59
N VAL A 167 -10.60 9.36 7.85
CA VAL A 167 -10.70 7.98 8.35
C VAL A 167 -9.59 7.73 9.37
N ASN A 168 -9.93 7.05 10.45
CA ASN A 168 -8.96 6.50 11.38
C ASN A 168 -9.21 4.99 11.54
N ILE A 169 -8.19 4.16 11.33
CA ILE A 169 -8.22 2.71 11.48
C ILE A 169 -7.10 2.29 12.42
N GLU A 170 -7.51 1.79 13.57
CA GLU A 170 -6.63 1.37 14.65
C GLU A 170 -7.09 0.04 15.24
N ASP A 171 -6.13 -0.74 15.72
CA ASP A 171 -6.35 -2.03 16.33
C ASP A 171 -7.29 -2.90 15.46
N PHE A 172 -7.06 -2.93 14.15
CA PHE A 172 -7.89 -3.66 13.21
C PHE A 172 -7.19 -4.92 12.70
N THR A 173 -7.94 -6.01 12.59
CA THR A 173 -7.50 -7.21 11.91
C THR A 173 -8.62 -7.82 11.09
N ALA A 174 -8.22 -8.50 10.03
CA ALA A 174 -9.11 -9.29 9.21
C ALA A 174 -8.54 -10.70 9.07
N THR A 175 -9.42 -11.69 9.17
CA THR A 175 -9.08 -13.10 8.96
C THR A 175 -9.98 -13.68 7.89
N SER A 176 -9.55 -14.74 7.22
CA SER A 176 -10.40 -15.47 6.28
C SER A 176 -10.96 -16.71 6.94
N VAL A 177 -12.22 -17.05 6.65
CA VAL A 177 -12.74 -18.38 6.97
C VAL A 177 -12.08 -19.42 6.06
N GLY A 178 -11.30 -20.30 6.67
CA GLY A 178 -10.46 -21.28 5.98
C GLY A 178 -9.17 -20.64 5.42
N SER A 179 -8.43 -21.39 4.61
CA SER A 179 -7.19 -20.92 3.98
C SER A 179 -7.45 -20.29 2.61
N ILE A 180 -8.55 -19.55 2.46
CA ILE A 180 -8.97 -18.96 1.17
C ILE A 180 -8.51 -17.51 1.11
N ASP A 181 -7.88 -17.13 0.00
CA ASP A 181 -7.48 -15.76 -0.26
C ASP A 181 -8.67 -14.81 -0.39
N ARG A 182 -8.58 -13.65 0.27
CA ARG A 182 -9.63 -12.62 0.26
C ARG A 182 -9.04 -11.25 0.04
N ALA A 183 -9.76 -10.44 -0.71
CA ALA A 183 -9.45 -9.02 -0.87
C ALA A 183 -10.31 -8.17 0.07
N LEU A 184 -9.63 -7.34 0.86
CA LEU A 184 -10.23 -6.28 1.66
C LEU A 184 -9.83 -4.93 1.06
N ARG A 185 -10.79 -4.03 0.84
CA ARG A 185 -10.52 -2.72 0.23
C ARG A 185 -11.10 -1.61 1.08
N PHE A 186 -10.32 -0.57 1.28
CA PHE A 186 -10.73 0.71 1.83
C PHE A 186 -10.58 1.75 0.72
N ILE A 187 -11.69 2.30 0.25
CA ILE A 187 -11.73 3.19 -0.91
C ILE A 187 -12.34 4.51 -0.49
N THR A 188 -11.57 5.58 -0.52
CA THR A 188 -12.09 6.96 -0.53
C THR A 188 -12.18 7.41 -1.98
N PRO A 189 -13.38 7.62 -2.55
CA PRO A 189 -13.51 7.92 -3.97
C PRO A 189 -12.85 9.24 -4.38
N ASP A 190 -12.23 9.22 -5.55
CA ASP A 190 -11.84 10.43 -6.28
C ASP A 190 -12.90 10.72 -7.34
N THR A 191 -13.56 11.88 -7.22
CA THR A 191 -14.75 12.21 -8.01
C THR A 191 -14.46 13.23 -9.11
N VAL A 192 -13.24 13.74 -9.18
CA VAL A 192 -12.80 14.63 -10.26
C VAL A 192 -12.05 13.77 -11.26
N ALA A 193 -12.51 13.75 -12.50
CA ALA A 193 -11.89 12.99 -13.58
C ALA A 193 -10.78 13.83 -14.24
N ASP A 194 -9.61 13.90 -13.62
CA ASP A 194 -8.47 14.68 -14.11
C ASP A 194 -7.14 13.89 -14.14
N GLY A 195 -7.14 12.62 -13.73
CA GLY A 195 -5.95 11.78 -13.69
C GLY A 195 -4.93 12.25 -12.66
N ILE A 196 -5.37 12.94 -11.60
CA ILE A 196 -4.54 13.45 -10.50
C ILE A 196 -5.31 13.26 -9.17
N PRO A 197 -4.65 12.89 -8.05
CA PRO A 197 -5.35 12.76 -6.78
C PRO A 197 -5.97 14.08 -6.31
N THR A 198 -7.30 14.14 -6.21
CA THR A 198 -8.01 15.32 -5.72
C THR A 198 -7.91 15.47 -4.19
N GLN A 199 -6.98 16.32 -3.77
CA GLN A 199 -6.70 16.62 -2.36
C GLN A 199 -7.68 17.59 -1.70
N THR A 200 -8.50 18.30 -2.47
CA THR A 200 -9.43 19.30 -1.92
C THR A 200 -10.45 18.63 -0.99
N GLY A 201 -10.62 19.20 0.21
CA GLY A 201 -11.53 18.65 1.22
C GLY A 201 -11.03 17.36 1.88
N CYS A 202 -9.77 16.97 1.64
CA CYS A 202 -9.17 15.84 2.35
C CYS A 202 -8.96 16.16 3.83
N GLY A 203 -9.39 15.23 4.67
CA GLY A 203 -8.84 15.11 6.01
C GLY A 203 -7.61 14.22 5.99
N ARG A 204 -7.49 13.37 6.99
CA ARG A 204 -6.39 12.42 7.13
C ARG A 204 -6.94 10.99 7.08
N ILE A 205 -6.22 10.11 6.39
CA ILE A 205 -6.43 8.67 6.46
C ILE A 205 -5.34 8.10 7.35
N ASP A 206 -5.70 7.87 8.61
CA ASP A 206 -4.81 7.34 9.63
C ASP A 206 -4.98 5.83 9.73
N ILE A 207 -3.89 5.11 9.52
CA ILE A 207 -3.81 3.67 9.71
C ILE A 207 -2.72 3.45 10.74
N ASN A 208 -3.12 3.35 12.01
CA ASN A 208 -2.19 3.37 13.12
C ASN A 208 -2.43 2.22 14.09
N ASN A 209 -1.43 1.92 14.94
CA ASN A 209 -1.52 1.03 16.10
C ASN A 209 -2.03 -0.40 15.80
N GLN A 210 -1.11 -1.38 15.85
CA GLN A 210 -1.43 -2.81 15.99
C GLN A 210 -2.37 -3.40 14.92
N ASN A 211 -2.50 -2.75 13.76
CA ASN A 211 -3.19 -3.35 12.62
C ASN A 211 -2.42 -4.56 12.12
N GLU A 212 -3.09 -5.69 11.99
CA GLU A 212 -2.49 -6.96 11.59
C GLU A 212 -3.27 -7.57 10.44
N LEU A 213 -2.72 -7.41 9.24
CA LEU A 213 -3.29 -7.85 7.98
C LEU A 213 -2.28 -8.77 7.31
N GLN A 214 -2.52 -10.07 7.42
CA GLN A 214 -1.61 -11.12 6.95
C GLN A 214 -2.32 -12.06 5.98
N ALA A 215 -1.56 -12.95 5.35
CA ALA A 215 -2.13 -13.98 4.50
C ALA A 215 -3.17 -14.82 5.29
N PRO A 216 -4.27 -15.25 4.66
CA PRO A 216 -4.59 -15.14 3.23
C PRO A 216 -5.32 -13.84 2.84
N ILE A 217 -5.33 -12.81 3.70
CA ILE A 217 -5.92 -11.50 3.38
C ILE A 217 -4.93 -10.63 2.59
N ALA A 218 -5.41 -9.93 1.57
CA ALA A 218 -4.70 -8.83 0.90
C ALA A 218 -5.53 -7.55 1.01
N VAL A 219 -4.90 -6.45 1.43
CA VAL A 219 -5.60 -5.19 1.74
C VAL A 219 -5.19 -4.05 0.81
N MET A 220 -6.17 -3.33 0.27
CA MET A 220 -5.93 -2.13 -0.54
C MET A 220 -6.47 -0.92 0.18
N VAL A 221 -5.66 0.13 0.22
CA VAL A 221 -6.15 1.48 0.50
C VAL A 221 -6.04 2.29 -0.78
N TYR A 222 -7.18 2.68 -1.32
CA TYR A 222 -7.28 3.69 -2.37
C TYR A 222 -7.81 4.98 -1.79
N THR A 223 -7.11 6.09 -1.98
CA THR A 223 -7.59 7.39 -1.55
C THR A 223 -6.82 8.53 -2.20
N PRO A 224 -7.48 9.57 -2.72
CA PRO A 224 -6.73 10.76 -3.10
C PRO A 224 -6.07 11.41 -1.89
N CYS A 225 -6.62 11.26 -0.68
CA CYS A 225 -6.14 11.93 0.53
C CYS A 225 -4.81 11.36 1.07
N PRO A 226 -4.07 12.13 1.89
CA PRO A 226 -2.83 11.64 2.48
C PRO A 226 -3.10 10.50 3.47
N VAL A 227 -2.32 9.43 3.34
CA VAL A 227 -2.29 8.29 4.26
C VAL A 227 -1.10 8.44 5.20
N THR A 228 -1.35 8.36 6.51
CA THR A 228 -0.28 8.12 7.49
C THR A 228 -0.38 6.71 8.04
N ASN A 229 0.72 5.98 7.95
CA ASN A 229 0.89 4.67 8.53
C ASN A 229 1.85 4.75 9.72
N SER A 230 1.43 4.27 10.89
CA SER A 230 2.27 4.36 12.10
C SER A 230 2.05 3.26 13.15
N ASN A 231 3.11 2.93 13.88
CA ASN A 231 3.12 2.14 15.13
C ASN A 231 2.72 0.66 14.99
N GLN A 232 3.71 -0.22 14.88
CA GLN A 232 3.58 -1.69 15.04
C GLN A 232 2.50 -2.29 14.15
N LEU A 233 2.73 -2.20 12.85
CA LEU A 233 1.73 -2.58 11.85
C LEU A 233 2.31 -3.60 10.89
N THR A 234 1.61 -4.72 10.70
CA THR A 234 1.91 -5.69 9.65
C THR A 234 0.84 -5.57 8.58
N TRP A 235 1.23 -5.12 7.39
CA TRP A 235 0.31 -4.87 6.29
C TRP A 235 0.67 -5.67 5.06
N ARG A 236 -0.17 -6.64 4.71
CA ARG A 236 -0.08 -7.37 3.44
C ARG A 236 -1.04 -6.78 2.42
N GLY A 237 -0.52 -6.15 1.37
CA GLY A 237 -1.35 -5.51 0.35
C GLY A 237 -0.70 -4.32 -0.32
N GLN A 238 -1.49 -3.28 -0.62
CA GLN A 238 -1.00 -2.10 -1.34
C GLN A 238 -1.68 -0.80 -0.88
N TYR A 239 -0.94 0.30 -1.03
CA TYR A 239 -1.45 1.66 -0.95
C TYR A 239 -1.44 2.27 -2.34
N TYR A 240 -2.58 2.79 -2.77
CA TYR A 240 -2.72 3.62 -3.95
C TYR A 240 -3.28 4.96 -3.46
N ALA A 241 -2.40 5.88 -3.10
CA ALA A 241 -2.80 7.14 -2.50
C ALA A 241 -2.02 8.34 -3.02
N GLY A 242 -2.61 9.54 -2.92
CA GLY A 242 -1.94 10.76 -3.36
C GLY A 242 -0.64 11.03 -2.60
N GLN A 243 -0.59 10.63 -1.32
CA GLN A 243 0.63 10.58 -0.53
C GLN A 243 0.53 9.44 0.50
N VAL A 244 1.63 8.74 0.73
CA VAL A 244 1.76 7.74 1.80
C VAL A 244 2.98 8.08 2.64
N SER A 245 2.80 8.18 3.95
CA SER A 245 3.89 8.40 4.91
C SER A 245 3.94 7.25 5.90
N PHE A 246 5.13 6.67 6.08
CA PHE A 246 5.37 5.63 7.09
C PHE A 246 6.17 6.20 8.25
N SER A 247 5.81 5.82 9.46
CA SER A 247 6.53 6.18 10.69
C SER A 247 6.46 5.03 11.70
N ASN A 248 7.44 4.89 12.58
CA ASN A 248 7.44 3.95 13.72
C ASN A 248 7.04 2.48 13.42
N ASN A 249 8.02 1.57 13.34
CA ASN A 249 7.82 0.10 13.34
C ASN A 249 6.66 -0.40 12.44
N SER A 250 6.65 -0.01 11.17
CA SER A 250 5.67 -0.48 10.17
C SER A 250 6.32 -1.44 9.18
N GLU A 251 5.62 -2.53 8.85
CA GLU A 251 6.01 -3.53 7.86
C GLU A 251 4.94 -3.60 6.76
N LEU A 252 5.39 -3.53 5.50
CA LEU A 252 4.54 -3.68 4.32
C LEU A 252 5.04 -4.87 3.49
N THR A 253 4.23 -5.91 3.37
CA THR A 253 4.38 -6.95 2.35
C THR A 253 3.52 -6.57 1.15
N TYR A 254 4.15 -6.16 0.04
CA TYR A 254 3.41 -5.77 -1.16
C TYR A 254 2.67 -6.97 -1.77
N VAL A 255 1.36 -6.81 -1.98
CA VAL A 255 0.54 -7.76 -2.74
C VAL A 255 -0.37 -6.96 -3.66
N PRO A 256 -0.21 -7.09 -4.99
CA PRO A 256 -1.04 -6.34 -5.92
C PRO A 256 -2.47 -6.87 -5.87
N ILE A 257 -3.43 -5.98 -5.66
CA ILE A 257 -4.86 -6.23 -5.79
C ILE A 257 -5.54 -5.05 -6.48
N GLY A 258 -6.38 -5.36 -7.47
CA GLY A 258 -7.12 -4.36 -8.24
C GLY A 258 -8.43 -3.92 -7.57
N ILE A 259 -9.05 -2.88 -8.13
CA ILE A 259 -10.43 -2.46 -7.82
C ILE A 259 -11.33 -2.94 -8.96
N PRO A 260 -12.44 -3.65 -8.69
CA PRO A 260 -13.37 -4.06 -9.73
C PRO A 260 -13.82 -2.88 -10.61
N GLY A 261 -13.62 -3.02 -11.92
CA GLY A 261 -14.01 -1.99 -12.90
C GLY A 261 -12.98 -0.90 -13.16
N PHE A 262 -11.80 -0.94 -12.53
CA PHE A 262 -10.73 0.04 -12.75
C PHE A 262 -9.42 -0.66 -13.11
N ASP A 263 -8.76 -0.18 -14.17
CA ASP A 263 -7.39 -0.57 -14.46
C ASP A 263 -6.43 0.38 -13.74
N LEU A 264 -5.60 -0.18 -12.86
CA LEU A 264 -4.60 0.56 -12.10
C LEU A 264 -3.21 0.51 -12.74
N GLY A 265 -3.08 -0.02 -13.97
CA GLY A 265 -1.82 -0.18 -14.70
C GLY A 265 -0.87 -1.19 -14.07
N ASN A 266 -1.33 -1.97 -13.08
CA ASN A 266 -0.52 -2.93 -12.32
C ASN A 266 -0.41 -4.31 -13.01
N GLY A 267 -0.88 -4.43 -14.27
CA GLY A 267 -1.04 -5.71 -14.98
C GLY A 267 -0.27 -5.86 -16.31
N ALA A 268 0.45 -4.84 -16.79
CA ALA A 268 1.30 -4.95 -17.97
C ALA A 268 2.78 -4.79 -17.58
N GLY A 269 3.58 -5.81 -17.85
CA GLY A 269 4.96 -5.92 -17.39
C GLY A 269 5.88 -4.75 -17.76
N GLY A 270 6.72 -4.36 -16.81
CA GLY A 270 7.99 -3.67 -17.04
C GLY A 270 9.18 -4.64 -16.87
N PRO A 271 10.33 -4.41 -17.52
CA PRO A 271 11.32 -5.43 -17.80
C PRO A 271 12.21 -5.77 -16.60
N GLY A 272 12.40 -7.07 -16.35
CA GLY A 272 13.62 -7.62 -15.74
C GLY A 272 13.74 -7.54 -14.22
N GLY A 273 13.51 -8.67 -13.55
CA GLY A 273 13.83 -8.86 -12.13
C GLY A 273 13.42 -10.25 -11.67
N ALA A 274 14.14 -11.27 -12.11
CA ALA A 274 13.96 -12.64 -11.65
C ALA A 274 14.25 -12.71 -10.14
N GLY A 275 13.22 -12.96 -9.31
CA GLY A 275 13.43 -13.06 -7.88
C GLY A 275 12.19 -13.10 -7.00
N ALA A 276 11.22 -13.99 -7.29
CA ALA A 276 10.37 -14.61 -6.28
C ALA A 276 9.46 -15.65 -6.96
N VAL A 277 9.78 -16.92 -6.77
CA VAL A 277 8.89 -18.05 -7.07
C VAL A 277 7.69 -17.99 -6.11
N GLY A 278 6.59 -17.39 -6.59
CA GLY A 278 5.28 -17.47 -5.95
C GLY A 278 4.60 -18.80 -6.28
N GLY A 279 3.95 -19.39 -5.28
CA GLY A 279 3.17 -20.62 -5.39
C GLY A 279 2.00 -20.53 -6.38
N PRO A 280 1.18 -21.60 -6.48
CA PRO A 280 0.13 -21.71 -7.49
C PRO A 280 -0.83 -20.52 -7.45
N ALA A 281 -1.22 -20.09 -8.66
CA ALA A 281 -2.05 -18.93 -8.92
C ALA A 281 -3.28 -18.87 -7.99
N LEU A 282 -3.43 -17.73 -7.32
CA LEU A 282 -4.59 -17.41 -6.52
C LEU A 282 -5.77 -17.12 -7.47
N PRO A 283 -7.01 -17.49 -7.13
CA PRO A 283 -8.18 -16.99 -7.83
C PRO A 283 -8.21 -15.46 -7.68
N GLY A 284 -7.83 -14.73 -8.74
CA GLY A 284 -7.55 -13.28 -8.70
C GLY A 284 -6.08 -12.90 -8.93
N SER A 285 -5.21 -13.85 -9.30
CA SER A 285 -3.86 -13.55 -9.80
C SER A 285 -3.92 -12.76 -11.13
N PRO A 286 -2.97 -11.83 -11.38
CA PRO A 286 -2.89 -10.96 -12.57
C PRO A 286 -2.88 -11.65 -13.95
N GLY A 287 -2.91 -12.98 -14.03
CA GLY A 287 -3.05 -13.73 -15.28
C GLY A 287 -4.49 -14.09 -15.66
N ALA A 288 -5.49 -13.68 -14.86
CA ALA A 288 -6.91 -13.92 -15.14
C ALA A 288 -7.76 -12.63 -15.16
N LEU A 289 -7.14 -11.49 -15.51
CA LEU A 289 -7.89 -10.32 -15.96
C LEU A 289 -8.44 -10.63 -17.35
N VAL A 290 -9.67 -11.09 -17.41
CA VAL A 290 -10.57 -10.68 -18.48
C VAL A 290 -11.09 -9.31 -18.02
N GLU A 291 -10.29 -8.25 -18.07
CA GLU A 291 -10.05 -7.41 -19.25
C GLU A 291 -11.31 -7.30 -20.10
N TYR A 292 -12.25 -6.47 -19.65
CA TYR A 292 -13.23 -5.89 -20.55
C TYR A 292 -12.88 -4.43 -20.71
N THR A 293 -12.63 -4.07 -21.98
CA THR A 293 -12.43 -2.74 -22.51
C THR A 293 -13.55 -1.79 -22.10
N ASP A 294 -13.21 -0.50 -22.08
CA ASP A 294 -14.10 0.66 -21.91
C ASP A 294 -15.55 0.39 -22.30
N ILE A 295 -16.46 0.58 -21.33
CA ILE A 295 -17.81 1.02 -21.64
C ILE A 295 -17.76 2.54 -21.57
N ASP A 296 -18.04 3.16 -22.71
CA ASP A 296 -18.17 4.61 -22.86
C ASP A 296 -18.95 5.23 -21.70
N VAL A 297 -18.36 6.27 -21.10
CA VAL A 297 -19.06 7.15 -20.16
C VAL A 297 -20.25 7.78 -20.89
N PRO A 298 -21.50 7.64 -20.42
CA PRO A 298 -22.61 8.38 -20.99
C PRO A 298 -22.38 9.88 -20.80
N ALA A 299 -22.63 10.66 -21.86
CA ALA A 299 -22.60 12.11 -21.87
C ALA A 299 -23.51 12.76 -20.79
#